data_AF-A0A843B0L6-F1
#
_entry.id   AF-A0A843B0L6-F1
#
_cell.length_a   1.000
_cell.length_b   1.000
_cell.length_c   1.000
_cell.angle_alpha   90.00
_cell.angle_beta   90.00
_cell.angle_gamma   90.00
#
_symmetry.space_group_name_H-M   'P 1'
#
loop_
_entity.id
_entity.type
_entity.pdbx_description
1 polymer ?
#
loop_
_entity_poly.entity_id
_entity_poly.type
_entity_poly.pdbx_seq_one_letter_code
_entity_poly.pdbx_strand_id
1 'polypeptide(L)'
;MRERLAVGFGELVLEKDLPSELEGCRSLMAVGDMVSFTLLDNGIRPDLVIYDLKTERRPYASLAAKLDEMDGVSAKVSNPAGQITTELVREIALALERNVPTKLLVEGEEDLAALVCAAMAPPGSCLMYGVPGKGMALLRIDQDVSGQARSMIYSMEELN
;
A
#
# COMPACT_ATOMS: atom_id res chain seq x y z
N MET A 1 8.28 0.99 15.33
CA MET A 1 7.80 0.09 14.24
C MET A 1 7.48 0.87 12.97
N ARG A 2 6.67 1.94 13.03
CA ARG A 2 6.52 2.93 11.94
C ARG A 2 7.87 3.40 11.36
N GLU A 3 8.86 3.66 12.21
CA GLU A 3 10.22 4.01 11.79
C GLU A 3 10.97 2.89 11.03
N ARG A 4 10.68 1.60 11.28
CA ARG A 4 11.33 0.49 10.56
C ARG A 4 10.75 0.32 9.16
N LEU A 5 9.44 0.49 9.01
CA LEU A 5 8.79 0.59 7.69
C LEU A 5 9.23 1.85 6.93
N ALA A 6 9.42 2.96 7.64
CA ALA A 6 9.78 4.26 7.07
C ALA A 6 11.26 4.46 6.70
N VAL A 7 12.16 3.53 7.02
CA VAL A 7 13.62 3.73 6.87
C VAL A 7 14.35 2.57 6.18
N GLY A 8 13.78 1.36 6.12
CA GLY A 8 14.52 0.17 5.67
C GLY A 8 14.09 -0.52 4.37
N PHE A 9 12.90 -0.25 3.84
CA PHE A 9 12.34 -1.05 2.75
C PHE A 9 12.31 -0.34 1.40
N GLY A 10 11.78 0.88 1.34
CA GLY A 10 11.64 1.59 0.09
C GLY A 10 12.64 2.73 -0.11
N GLU A 11 12.87 3.08 -1.36
CA GLU A 11 13.59 4.28 -1.79
C GLU A 11 12.61 5.45 -1.83
N LEU A 12 13.01 6.63 -1.32
CA LEU A 12 12.16 7.82 -1.39
C LEU A 12 12.02 8.28 -2.84
N VAL A 13 10.79 8.51 -3.27
CA VAL A 13 10.47 8.89 -4.65
C VAL A 13 9.85 10.28 -4.69
N LEU A 14 10.25 11.06 -5.70
CA LEU A 14 9.63 12.35 -6.02
C LEU A 14 8.55 12.15 -7.09
N GLU A 15 7.49 12.95 -7.00
CA GLU A 15 6.35 12.88 -7.92
C GLU A 15 6.76 12.97 -9.40
N LYS A 16 7.70 13.85 -9.73
CA LYS A 16 8.22 14.04 -11.09
C LYS A 16 8.93 12.81 -11.69
N ASP A 17 9.39 11.89 -10.84
CA ASP A 17 10.21 10.74 -11.24
C ASP A 17 9.37 9.45 -11.28
N LEU A 18 8.07 9.51 -10.94
CA LEU A 18 7.17 8.35 -10.87
C LEU A 18 7.19 7.46 -12.13
N PRO A 19 7.12 7.98 -13.37
CA PRO A 19 7.09 7.12 -14.55
C PRO A 19 8.36 6.27 -14.68
N SER A 20 9.53 6.87 -14.48
CA SER A 20 10.82 6.17 -14.55
C SER A 20 11.02 5.20 -13.39
N GLU A 21 10.62 5.59 -12.18
CA GLU A 21 10.76 4.75 -10.99
C GLU A 21 9.85 3.52 -11.04
N LEU A 22 8.73 3.59 -11.76
CA LEU A 22 7.80 2.47 -11.92
C LEU A 22 8.07 1.61 -13.15
N GLU A 23 9.12 1.91 -13.93
CA GLU A 23 9.52 1.04 -15.04
C GLU A 23 9.85 -0.37 -14.53
N GLY A 24 9.39 -1.37 -15.29
CA GLY A 24 9.58 -2.79 -14.98
C GLY A 24 8.70 -3.35 -13.86
N CYS A 25 7.87 -2.55 -13.20
CA CYS A 25 6.89 -3.04 -12.23
C CYS A 25 5.82 -3.88 -12.94
N ARG A 26 5.68 -5.14 -12.53
CA ARG A 26 4.66 -6.07 -13.08
C ARG A 26 3.28 -5.86 -12.49
N SER A 27 3.25 -5.41 -11.24
CA SER A 27 2.04 -5.01 -10.53
C SER A 27 2.38 -3.88 -9.56
N LEU A 28 1.44 -2.97 -9.33
CA LEU A 28 1.60 -1.80 -8.49
C LEU A 28 0.55 -1.78 -7.38
N MET A 29 1.01 -1.73 -6.14
CA MET A 29 0.19 -1.51 -4.95
C MET A 29 0.47 -0.11 -4.38
N ALA A 30 -0.58 0.57 -3.93
CA ALA A 30 -0.50 1.86 -3.24
C ALA A 30 -1.13 1.75 -1.86
N VAL A 31 -0.40 2.18 -0.82
CA VAL A 31 -0.89 2.21 0.57
C VAL A 31 -0.82 3.63 1.12
N GLY A 32 -1.98 4.14 1.52
CA GLY A 32 -2.17 5.45 2.11
C GLY A 32 -2.76 6.48 1.13
N ASP A 33 -3.54 7.41 1.68
CA ASP A 33 -4.36 8.35 0.90
C ASP A 33 -3.53 9.23 -0.05
N MET A 34 -2.44 9.80 0.47
CA MET A 34 -1.60 10.73 -0.28
C MET A 34 -0.91 10.07 -1.48
N VAL A 35 -0.40 8.85 -1.29
CA VAL A 35 0.29 8.10 -2.35
C VAL A 35 -0.70 7.70 -3.43
N SER A 36 -1.84 7.18 -3.00
CA SER A 36 -2.94 6.79 -3.89
C SER A 36 -3.43 7.96 -4.73
N PHE A 37 -3.65 9.13 -4.09
CA PHE A 37 -4.04 10.34 -4.79
C PHE A 37 -2.99 10.76 -5.82
N THR A 38 -1.72 10.80 -5.42
CA THR A 38 -0.63 11.27 -6.30
C THR A 38 -0.48 10.38 -7.54
N LEU A 39 -0.56 9.06 -7.38
CA LEU A 39 -0.51 8.12 -8.49
C LEU A 39 -1.67 8.35 -9.46
N LEU A 40 -2.91 8.38 -8.94
CA LEU A 40 -4.10 8.56 -9.75
C LEU A 40 -4.14 9.95 -10.43
N ASP A 41 -3.63 10.99 -9.78
CA ASP A 41 -3.58 12.34 -10.35
C ASP A 41 -2.56 12.44 -11.49
N ASN A 42 -1.49 11.64 -11.43
CA ASN A 42 -0.50 11.50 -12.51
C ASN A 42 -0.90 10.45 -13.57
N GLY A 43 -2.14 9.97 -13.57
CA GLY A 43 -2.65 9.00 -14.54
C GLY A 43 -2.12 7.57 -14.37
N ILE A 44 -1.44 7.29 -13.26
CA ILE A 44 -0.93 5.96 -12.91
C ILE A 44 -2.03 5.22 -12.15
N ARG A 45 -2.38 4.01 -12.60
CA ARG A 45 -3.45 3.20 -12.02
C ARG A 45 -2.84 1.99 -11.30
N PRO A 46 -2.84 1.97 -9.95
CA PRO A 46 -2.41 0.80 -9.19
C PRO A 46 -3.39 -0.37 -9.38
N ASP A 47 -2.90 -1.60 -9.26
CA ASP A 47 -3.71 -2.82 -9.21
C ASP A 47 -4.39 -3.00 -7.85
N LEU A 48 -3.80 -2.45 -6.79
CA LEU A 48 -4.37 -2.44 -5.45
C LEU A 48 -4.12 -1.08 -4.79
N VAL A 49 -5.20 -0.46 -4.34
CA VAL A 49 -5.17 0.77 -3.55
C VAL A 49 -5.74 0.47 -2.16
N ILE A 50 -4.96 0.72 -1.11
CA ILE A 50 -5.36 0.55 0.30
C ILE A 50 -5.34 1.91 0.98
N TYR A 51 -6.46 2.31 1.57
CA TYR A 51 -6.68 3.68 2.04
C TYR A 51 -7.63 3.71 3.25
N ASP A 52 -7.55 4.74 4.09
CA ASP A 52 -8.38 4.88 5.30
C ASP A 52 -9.17 6.21 5.38
N LEU A 53 -8.87 7.18 4.51
CA LEU A 53 -9.46 8.53 4.49
C LEU A 53 -9.22 9.35 5.77
N LYS A 54 -8.20 9.04 6.58
CA LYS A 54 -7.91 9.71 7.86
C LYS A 54 -6.64 10.55 7.87
N THR A 55 -5.87 10.63 6.79
CA THR A 55 -4.61 11.43 6.77
C THR A 55 -4.79 12.96 6.61
N GLU A 56 -4.76 13.72 7.71
CA GLU A 56 -5.34 15.07 7.94
C GLU A 56 -4.95 16.27 7.02
N ARG A 57 -4.26 16.11 5.88
CA ARG A 57 -3.53 17.25 5.26
C ARG A 57 -4.03 17.74 3.90
N ARG A 58 -5.06 17.14 3.28
CA ARG A 58 -5.71 17.62 2.04
C ARG A 58 -7.20 17.26 2.04
N PRO A 59 -8.07 17.97 1.30
CA PRO A 59 -9.48 17.60 1.21
C PRO A 59 -9.64 16.25 0.49
N TYR A 60 -9.93 15.17 1.24
CA TYR A 60 -10.12 13.80 0.72
C TYR A 60 -11.21 13.66 -0.34
N ALA A 61 -12.05 14.68 -0.52
CA ALA A 61 -12.96 14.78 -1.65
C ALA A 61 -12.24 14.53 -2.99
N SER A 62 -10.94 14.87 -3.08
CA SER A 62 -10.16 14.63 -4.30
C SER A 62 -9.75 13.16 -4.49
N LEU A 63 -9.41 12.42 -3.43
CA LEU A 63 -9.08 10.99 -3.56
C LEU A 63 -10.34 10.17 -3.83
N ALA A 64 -11.43 10.43 -3.09
CA ALA A 64 -12.70 9.73 -3.30
C ALA A 64 -13.18 9.86 -4.76
N ALA A 65 -13.13 11.07 -5.33
CA ALA A 65 -13.46 11.30 -6.73
C ALA A 65 -12.56 10.49 -7.69
N LYS A 66 -11.25 10.46 -7.46
CA LYS A 66 -10.31 9.67 -8.29
C LYS A 66 -10.56 8.16 -8.17
N LEU A 67 -10.93 7.67 -6.99
CA LEU A 67 -11.29 6.26 -6.75
C LEU A 67 -12.62 5.87 -7.39
N ASP A 68 -13.57 6.80 -7.48
CA ASP A 68 -14.83 6.60 -8.19
C ASP A 68 -14.62 6.49 -9.71
N GLU A 69 -13.65 7.23 -10.27
CA GLU A 69 -13.20 7.14 -11.67
C GLU A 69 -12.31 5.92 -11.97
N MET A 70 -11.91 5.16 -10.95
CA MET A 70 -11.10 3.97 -11.09
C MET A 70 -11.97 2.74 -11.24
N ASP A 71 -11.82 2.02 -12.34
CA ASP A 71 -12.47 0.73 -12.57
C ASP A 71 -11.99 -0.32 -11.55
N GLY A 72 -12.80 -1.37 -11.35
CA GLY A 72 -12.44 -2.52 -10.55
C GLY A 72 -13.33 -2.75 -9.33
N VAL A 73 -12.83 -3.55 -8.38
CA VAL A 73 -13.59 -4.02 -7.22
C VAL A 73 -13.37 -3.07 -6.04
N SER A 74 -14.46 -2.62 -5.42
CA SER A 74 -14.39 -1.95 -4.11
C SER A 74 -14.61 -2.98 -3.00
N ALA A 75 -13.68 -3.02 -2.05
CA ALA A 75 -13.73 -3.87 -0.86
C ALA A 75 -13.50 -3.03 0.40
N LYS A 76 -13.93 -3.55 1.55
CA LYS A 76 -13.85 -2.85 2.83
C LYS A 76 -13.51 -3.83 3.93
N VAL A 77 -12.61 -3.44 4.84
CA VAL A 77 -12.16 -4.25 5.98
C VAL A 77 -11.99 -3.42 7.24
N SER A 78 -12.06 -4.05 8.41
CA SER A 78 -11.73 -3.42 9.69
C SER A 78 -10.32 -3.82 10.14
N ASN A 79 -9.49 -2.83 10.46
CA ASN A 79 -8.14 -3.08 10.99
C ASN A 79 -7.79 -2.10 12.12
N PRO A 80 -7.97 -2.47 13.40
CA PRO A 80 -7.65 -1.61 14.53
C PRO A 80 -6.19 -1.13 14.51
N ALA A 81 -5.93 -0.01 15.17
CA ALA A 81 -4.60 0.57 15.25
C ALA A 81 -3.56 -0.43 15.78
N GLY A 82 -2.41 -0.50 15.11
CA GLY A 82 -1.32 -1.41 15.48
C GLY A 82 -1.58 -2.91 15.27
N GLN A 83 -2.67 -3.31 14.61
CA GLN A 83 -2.99 -4.72 14.33
C GLN A 83 -2.85 -5.07 12.84
N ILE A 84 -2.67 -6.37 12.58
CA ILE A 84 -2.85 -6.99 11.27
C ILE A 84 -3.98 -8.00 11.44
N THR A 85 -5.22 -7.62 11.08
CA THR A 85 -6.36 -8.54 11.20
C THR A 85 -6.33 -9.61 10.11
N THR A 86 -6.90 -10.79 10.42
CA THR A 86 -7.12 -11.85 9.41
C THR A 86 -7.96 -11.34 8.24
N GLU A 87 -8.88 -10.41 8.50
CA GLU A 87 -9.71 -9.77 7.48
C GLU A 87 -8.86 -8.97 6.49
N LEU A 88 -7.96 -8.12 6.99
CA LEU A 88 -7.03 -7.35 6.16
C LEU A 88 -6.14 -8.28 5.31
N VAL A 89 -5.55 -9.31 5.92
CA VAL A 89 -4.69 -10.28 5.22
C VAL A 89 -5.46 -11.00 4.10
N ARG A 90 -6.68 -11.45 4.39
CA ARG A 90 -7.51 -12.17 3.44
C ARG A 90 -7.90 -11.30 2.26
N GLU A 91 -8.34 -10.07 2.47
CA GLU A 91 -8.72 -9.18 1.36
C GLU A 91 -7.53 -8.75 0.52
N ILE A 92 -6.35 -8.55 1.12
CA ILE A 92 -5.12 -8.31 0.35
C ILE A 92 -4.77 -9.55 -0.50
N ALA A 93 -4.85 -10.76 0.05
CA ALA A 93 -4.63 -11.99 -0.71
C ALA A 93 -5.56 -12.09 -1.93
N LEU A 94 -6.86 -11.87 -1.70
CA LEU A 94 -7.86 -11.89 -2.76
C LEU A 94 -7.61 -10.79 -3.80
N ALA A 95 -7.19 -9.61 -3.37
CA ALA A 95 -6.86 -8.51 -4.28
C ALA A 95 -5.68 -8.87 -5.20
N LEU A 96 -4.63 -9.50 -4.67
CA LEU A 96 -3.44 -9.90 -5.42
C LEU A 96 -3.72 -11.02 -6.44
N GLU A 97 -4.78 -11.82 -6.23
CA GLU A 97 -5.21 -12.87 -7.17
C GLU A 97 -6.17 -12.35 -8.25
N ARG A 98 -6.76 -11.16 -8.09
CA ARG A 98 -7.68 -10.58 -9.05
C ARG A 98 -6.92 -10.05 -10.27
N ASN A 99 -7.47 -10.31 -11.45
CA ASN A 99 -7.00 -9.70 -12.72
C ASN A 99 -7.62 -8.32 -12.98
N VAL A 100 -8.20 -7.70 -11.95
CA VAL A 100 -8.83 -6.38 -12.02
C VAL A 100 -8.39 -5.55 -10.83
N PRO A 101 -8.28 -4.21 -10.98
CA PRO A 101 -7.87 -3.37 -9.87
C PRO A 101 -8.80 -3.49 -8.66
N THR A 102 -8.24 -3.34 -7.46
CA THR A 102 -9.00 -3.38 -6.20
C THR A 102 -8.77 -2.09 -5.39
N LYS A 103 -9.86 -1.54 -4.87
CA LYS A 103 -9.91 -0.40 -3.96
C LYS A 103 -10.33 -0.92 -2.58
N LEU A 104 -9.39 -0.98 -1.64
CA LEU A 104 -9.58 -1.53 -0.31
C LEU A 104 -9.65 -0.40 0.73
N LEU A 105 -10.86 -0.10 1.18
CA LEU A 105 -11.09 0.83 2.28
C LEU A 105 -10.83 0.13 3.62
N VAL A 106 -9.96 0.71 4.44
CA VAL A 106 -9.65 0.22 5.78
C VAL A 106 -10.35 1.09 6.83
N GLU A 107 -11.28 0.50 7.57
CA GLU A 107 -11.82 1.11 8.79
C GLU A 107 -10.83 0.89 9.94
N GLY A 108 -9.95 1.86 10.16
CA GLY A 108 -8.94 1.76 11.21
C GLY A 108 -7.62 2.38 10.77
N GLU A 109 -6.52 1.64 10.85
CA GLU A 109 -5.22 2.05 10.32
C GLU A 109 -4.80 1.14 9.16
N GLU A 110 -4.37 1.72 8.06
CA GLU A 110 -3.84 1.05 6.87
C GLU A 110 -2.31 0.87 6.90
N ASP A 111 -1.59 1.54 7.81
CA ASP A 111 -0.11 1.55 7.88
C ASP A 111 0.53 0.15 7.74
N LEU A 112 -0.03 -0.85 8.44
CA LEU A 112 0.51 -2.21 8.46
C LEU A 112 0.12 -3.02 7.21
N ALA A 113 -0.82 -2.54 6.40
CA ALA A 113 -1.18 -3.16 5.13
C ALA A 113 0.00 -3.14 4.14
N ALA A 114 0.89 -2.13 4.22
CA ALA A 114 2.13 -2.11 3.44
C ALA A 114 3.03 -3.32 3.75
N LEU A 115 3.13 -3.70 5.01
CA LEU A 115 3.92 -4.87 5.43
C LEU A 115 3.29 -6.18 4.90
N VAL A 116 1.96 -6.28 4.96
CA VAL A 116 1.23 -7.44 4.41
C VAL A 116 1.42 -7.54 2.90
N CYS A 117 1.31 -6.42 2.17
CA CYS A 117 1.57 -6.36 0.74
C CYS A 117 2.99 -6.84 0.42
N ALA A 118 4.01 -6.34 1.13
CA ALA A 118 5.39 -6.74 0.92
C ALA A 118 5.63 -8.24 1.17
N ALA A 119 4.93 -8.83 2.14
CA ALA A 119 5.03 -10.24 2.49
C ALA A 119 4.34 -11.19 1.48
N MET A 120 3.32 -10.71 0.77
CA MET A 120 2.41 -11.56 -0.03
C MET A 120 2.50 -11.33 -1.54
N ALA A 121 2.89 -10.13 -1.98
CA ALA A 121 2.93 -9.79 -3.39
C ALA A 121 3.93 -10.66 -4.17
N PRO A 122 3.64 -10.98 -5.45
CA PRO A 122 4.55 -11.76 -6.26
C PRO A 122 5.83 -10.98 -6.60
N PRO A 123 6.99 -11.64 -6.78
CA PRO A 123 8.22 -10.98 -7.21
C PRO A 123 8.06 -10.18 -8.51
N GLY A 124 8.68 -9.01 -8.55
CA GLY A 124 8.52 -8.01 -9.64
C GLY A 124 7.35 -7.05 -9.42
N SER A 125 6.59 -7.20 -8.33
CA SER A 125 5.63 -6.18 -7.90
C SER A 125 6.32 -4.97 -7.29
N CYS A 126 5.60 -3.86 -7.25
CA CYS A 126 6.04 -2.60 -6.66
C CYS A 126 5.01 -2.14 -5.64
N LEU A 127 5.47 -1.75 -4.47
CA LEU A 127 4.65 -1.20 -3.39
C LEU A 127 5.05 0.25 -3.16
N MET A 128 4.12 1.16 -3.36
CA MET A 128 4.28 2.56 -2.96
C MET A 128 3.51 2.82 -1.68
N TYR A 129 4.15 3.48 -0.72
CA TYR A 129 3.54 3.76 0.57
C TYR A 129 3.98 5.11 1.14
N GLY A 130 3.10 5.70 1.95
CA GLY A 130 3.35 6.98 2.60
C GLY A 130 4.42 6.87 3.67
N VAL A 131 5.33 7.85 3.72
CA VAL A 131 6.33 7.99 4.77
C VAL A 131 6.08 9.31 5.51
N PRO A 132 5.60 9.25 6.77
CA PRO A 132 5.30 10.44 7.55
C PRO A 132 6.46 11.44 7.58
N GLY A 133 6.20 12.66 7.12
CA GLY A 133 7.18 13.75 7.08
C GLY A 133 8.27 13.64 6.01
N LYS A 134 8.29 12.56 5.21
CA LYS A 134 9.31 12.36 4.14
C LYS A 134 8.73 12.23 2.73
N GLY A 135 7.42 11.99 2.60
CA GLY A 135 6.75 11.88 1.30
C GLY A 135 6.30 10.45 1.03
N MET A 136 6.77 9.87 -0.08
CA MET A 136 6.43 8.52 -0.52
C MET A 136 7.69 7.69 -0.76
N ALA A 137 7.57 6.40 -0.53
CA ALA A 137 8.63 5.44 -0.82
C ALA A 137 8.13 4.37 -1.78
N LEU A 138 9.03 3.90 -2.64
CA LEU A 138 8.83 2.77 -3.54
C LEU A 138 9.65 1.59 -3.03
N LEU A 139 8.99 0.45 -2.84
CA LEU A 139 9.61 -0.82 -2.54
C LEU A 139 9.37 -1.78 -3.71
N ARG A 140 10.45 -2.33 -4.27
CA ARG A 140 10.38 -3.39 -5.28
C ARG A 140 10.38 -4.75 -4.58
N ILE A 141 9.41 -5.59 -4.91
CA ILE A 141 9.21 -6.87 -4.25
C ILE A 141 10.05 -7.95 -4.93
N ASP A 142 10.94 -8.55 -4.15
CA ASP A 142 11.63 -9.79 -4.47
C ASP A 142 11.50 -10.79 -3.30
N GLN A 143 12.18 -11.94 -3.42
CA GLN A 143 12.12 -12.97 -2.39
C GLN A 143 12.70 -12.52 -1.04
N ASP A 144 13.75 -11.69 -1.06
CA ASP A 144 14.42 -11.22 0.15
C ASP A 144 13.54 -10.22 0.89
N VAL A 145 12.95 -9.27 0.18
CA VAL A 145 11.99 -8.30 0.70
C VAL A 145 10.79 -9.01 1.31
N SER A 146 10.19 -9.98 0.60
CA SER A 146 9.05 -10.73 1.14
C SER A 146 9.43 -11.56 2.38
N GLY A 147 10.64 -12.15 2.39
CA GLY A 147 11.16 -12.87 3.56
C GLY A 147 11.33 -11.96 4.78
N GLN A 148 11.91 -10.77 4.59
CA GLN A 148 12.07 -9.77 5.64
C GLN A 148 10.72 -9.29 6.17
N ALA A 149 9.76 -9.00 5.27
CA ALA A 149 8.42 -8.58 5.66
C ALA A 149 7.71 -9.64 6.52
N ARG A 150 7.77 -10.92 6.11
CA ARG A 150 7.22 -12.05 6.89
C ARG A 150 7.87 -12.17 8.27
N SER A 151 9.21 -12.08 8.33
CA SER A 151 9.92 -12.12 9.61
C SER A 151 9.46 -11.00 10.55
N MET A 152 9.19 -9.80 10.04
CA MET A 152 8.68 -8.71 10.85
C MET A 152 7.27 -8.97 11.35
N ILE A 153 6.38 -9.51 10.50
CA ILE A 153 5.03 -9.90 10.91
C ILE A 153 5.09 -10.93 12.04
N TYR A 154 5.90 -11.99 11.91
CA TYR A 154 6.04 -13.01 12.95
C TYR A 154 6.56 -12.44 14.27
N SER A 155 7.55 -11.55 14.24
CA SER A 155 8.02 -10.88 15.45
C SER A 155 6.96 -9.99 16.12
N MET A 156 5.92 -9.56 15.41
CA MET A 156 4.80 -8.81 16.00
C MET A 156 3.81 -9.74 16.70
N GLU A 157 3.58 -10.93 16.15
CA GLU A 157 2.72 -11.94 16.77
C GLU A 157 3.31 -12.47 18.08
N GLU A 158 4.64 -12.63 18.17
CA GLU A 158 5.32 -13.06 19.40
C GLU A 158 5.29 -12.01 20.52
N LEU A 159 4.97 -10.74 20.20
CA LEU A 159 4.95 -9.62 21.15
C LEU A 159 3.54 -9.31 21.69
N ASN A 160 2.50 -9.99 21.19
CA ASN A 160 1.10 -9.80 21.55
C ASN A 160 0.55 -10.99 22.36
#